data_AF-A0A316NPS9-F1
#
_entry.id   AF-A0A316NPS9-F1
#
_cell.length_a   1.000
_cell.length_b   1.000
_cell.length_c   1.000
_cell.angle_alpha   90.00
_cell.angle_beta   90.00
_cell.angle_gamma   90.00
#
_symmetry.space_group_name_H-M   'P 1'
#
loop_
_entity.id
_entity.type
_entity.pdbx_description
1 polymer ?
#
loop_
_entity_poly.entity_id
_entity_poly.type
_entity_poly.pdbx_seq_one_letter_code
_entity_poly.pdbx_strand_id
1 'polypeptide(L)'
;MNIDKTKYRIKTQTPVINRRQNQPNFTSSITLPPKNNAIIMSDAIKDYIPSAVKGMKKLSDNMGEVQNIIINALGTGLVAPIFIKWNPLSKTDEDTRTYSAWRQPVSAVLTVLTQVGITIPFNKMIDRRANKGVYDVEYNKTLFQDKDYISKILKRQYPYATKNTIDNMVKKHMETQKASLLRMIKADNVVFSDDKGNSLPFEDKKFRKTALSVIDNQIKYQRDELEKCTDITIPKKILRGEYYRNHEAEARKIFNDINEKLNKTDNPQSIKKYIKELKKTYKNSDRELFAIFNDILARRGNTPADLKIAMQDKLAGILRDINLYTGFKSKEELVAGVENMEKNVRIKPIEDAISGLKEARKKIENKTTIGEVEEYIKQLVGKDSKHRLADFKLSNKIAEALDKMVKNNIKAHKQITGLIVSFLMLPVTCTLLNWSYPRFMDAVFPNLSNKKHPNEIKNLVDKANHKEVNA
;
A
#
# COMPACT_ATOMS: atom_id res chain seq x y z
N MET A 1 -36.07 41.47 4.69
CA MET A 1 -37.14 40.53 5.12
C MET A 1 -37.00 39.26 4.29
N ASN A 2 -37.04 38.10 4.94
CA ASN A 2 -36.78 36.72 4.45
C ASN A 2 -35.34 36.34 4.03
N ILE A 3 -34.58 35.92 5.05
CA ILE A 3 -33.42 35.04 4.96
C ILE A 3 -33.96 33.61 4.89
N ASP A 4 -33.76 32.95 3.75
CA ASP A 4 -34.13 31.55 3.58
C ASP A 4 -33.06 30.64 4.23
N LYS A 5 -33.53 29.74 5.10
CA LYS A 5 -32.71 28.88 5.96
C LYS A 5 -32.56 27.51 5.31
N THR A 6 -31.52 27.29 4.51
CA THR A 6 -31.15 25.93 4.12
C THR A 6 -30.35 25.25 5.23
N LYS A 7 -31.07 24.36 5.94
CA LYS A 7 -30.62 23.52 7.05
C LYS A 7 -29.53 22.54 6.62
N TYR A 8 -28.39 22.56 7.32
CA TYR A 8 -27.42 21.47 7.32
C TYR A 8 -28.04 20.20 7.93
N ARG A 9 -28.22 19.15 7.13
CA ARG A 9 -28.74 17.85 7.56
C ARG A 9 -27.59 16.92 7.93
N ILE A 10 -27.26 16.88 9.21
CA ILE A 10 -26.36 15.86 9.79
C ILE A 10 -27.14 14.53 9.80
N LYS A 11 -26.70 13.54 9.02
CA LYS A 11 -27.23 12.17 9.09
C LYS A 11 -26.55 11.42 10.23
N THR A 12 -27.14 11.41 11.42
CA THR A 12 -26.89 10.39 12.43
C THR A 12 -27.80 9.20 12.15
N GLN A 13 -27.22 8.09 11.66
CA GLN A 13 -27.93 6.81 11.58
C GLN A 13 -27.71 6.05 12.89
N THR A 14 -28.74 6.03 13.73
CA THR A 14 -28.88 5.05 14.82
C THR A 14 -29.41 3.75 14.21
N PRO A 15 -28.75 2.59 14.39
CA PRO A 15 -29.27 1.35 13.86
C PRO A 15 -30.41 0.81 14.74
N VAL A 16 -31.57 0.63 14.13
CA VAL A 16 -32.73 -0.10 14.67
C VAL A 16 -32.39 -1.59 14.71
N ILE A 17 -32.43 -2.20 15.89
CA ILE A 17 -32.22 -3.64 16.09
C ILE A 17 -33.54 -4.36 15.75
N ASN A 18 -33.62 -4.97 14.57
CA ASN A 18 -34.68 -5.93 14.24
C ASN A 18 -34.24 -7.33 14.68
N ARG A 19 -34.96 -7.92 15.64
CA ARG A 19 -34.85 -9.34 16.01
C ARG A 19 -35.35 -10.20 14.84
N ARG A 20 -34.46 -10.99 14.23
CA ARG A 20 -34.80 -12.12 13.37
C ARG A 20 -34.17 -13.39 13.93
N GLN A 21 -34.95 -14.46 13.87
CA GLN A 21 -34.77 -15.75 14.52
C GLN A 21 -33.47 -16.46 14.12
N ASN A 22 -32.85 -17.12 15.11
CA ASN A 22 -31.65 -17.93 15.00
C ASN A 22 -31.88 -19.17 14.12
N GLN A 23 -31.11 -19.30 13.05
CA GLN A 23 -30.66 -20.59 12.51
C GLN A 23 -29.14 -20.51 12.32
N PRO A 24 -28.33 -21.38 12.95
CA PRO A 24 -26.88 -21.30 12.85
C PRO A 24 -26.39 -21.94 11.54
N ASN A 25 -26.15 -21.12 10.52
CA ASN A 25 -25.31 -21.50 9.39
C ASN A 25 -23.85 -21.18 9.72
N PHE A 26 -23.06 -22.20 10.04
CA PHE A 26 -21.62 -22.11 10.27
C PHE A 26 -20.88 -22.05 8.92
N THR A 27 -20.78 -20.86 8.32
CA THR A 27 -19.82 -20.60 7.23
C THR A 27 -18.65 -19.82 7.82
N SER A 28 -17.52 -20.49 8.01
CA SER A 28 -16.28 -19.86 8.47
C SER A 28 -15.62 -19.04 7.37
N SER A 29 -16.14 -17.84 7.10
CA SER A 29 -15.39 -16.79 6.41
C SER A 29 -14.65 -15.96 7.47
N ILE A 30 -13.37 -16.27 7.70
CA ILE A 30 -12.53 -15.41 8.54
C ILE A 30 -12.24 -14.13 7.75
N THR A 31 -12.92 -13.05 8.11
CA THR A 31 -12.58 -11.68 7.73
C THR A 31 -11.20 -11.34 8.30
N LEU A 32 -10.25 -10.99 7.43
CA LEU A 32 -8.89 -10.56 7.80
C LEU A 32 -8.95 -9.30 8.69
N PRO A 33 -8.16 -9.22 9.78
CA PRO A 33 -8.04 -7.99 10.55
C PRO A 33 -7.23 -6.92 9.79
N PRO A 34 -7.42 -5.63 10.10
CA PRO A 34 -6.69 -4.53 9.47
C PRO A 34 -5.17 -4.64 9.73
N LYS A 35 -4.38 -4.20 8.73
CA LYS A 35 -2.90 -4.29 8.65
C LYS A 35 -2.10 -3.89 9.90
N ASN A 36 -2.67 -3.10 10.82
CA ASN A 36 -1.96 -2.62 12.01
C ASN A 36 -1.81 -3.69 13.12
N ASN A 37 -2.70 -4.69 13.18
CA ASN A 37 -2.62 -5.72 14.22
C ASN A 37 -1.58 -6.81 13.90
N ALA A 38 -1.21 -6.97 12.62
CA ALA A 38 -0.15 -7.88 12.19
C ALA A 38 1.25 -7.43 12.63
N ILE A 39 1.46 -6.11 12.82
CA ILE A 39 2.74 -5.54 13.25
C ILE A 39 2.93 -5.73 14.76
N ILE A 40 1.86 -5.59 15.55
CA ILE A 40 1.89 -5.68 17.02
C ILE A 40 2.17 -7.11 17.49
N MET A 41 1.62 -8.12 16.81
CA MET A 41 1.97 -9.54 17.07
C MET A 41 3.41 -9.87 16.68
N SER A 42 4.00 -9.18 15.69
CA SER A 42 5.36 -9.47 15.22
C SER A 42 6.47 -9.02 16.19
N ASP A 43 6.20 -7.99 16.99
CA ASP A 43 7.17 -7.47 17.96
C ASP A 43 7.11 -8.20 19.31
N ALA A 44 5.96 -8.74 19.71
CA ALA A 44 5.82 -9.52 20.95
C ALA A 44 6.36 -10.97 20.86
N ILE A 45 6.53 -11.51 19.64
CA ILE A 45 7.00 -12.88 19.39
C ILE A 45 8.43 -12.87 18.81
N LYS A 46 9.02 -11.68 18.60
CA LYS A 46 10.30 -11.46 17.92
C LYS A 46 11.49 -12.20 18.53
N ASP A 47 11.41 -12.46 19.84
CA ASP A 47 12.44 -13.15 20.62
C ASP A 47 12.23 -14.68 20.71
N TYR A 48 11.02 -15.17 20.40
CA TYR A 48 10.68 -16.60 20.34
C TYR A 48 10.67 -17.15 18.91
N ILE A 49 10.96 -16.30 17.94
CA ILE A 49 10.96 -16.60 16.52
C ILE A 49 12.35 -17.17 16.12
N PRO A 50 12.46 -18.45 15.70
CA PRO A 50 13.74 -19.03 15.29
C PRO A 50 14.36 -18.25 14.12
N SER A 51 15.70 -18.28 14.01
CA SER A 51 16.49 -17.62 12.94
C SER A 51 15.95 -17.91 11.52
N ALA A 52 15.30 -19.05 11.32
CA ALA A 52 14.59 -19.43 10.10
C ALA A 52 13.54 -18.40 9.66
N VAL A 53 12.79 -17.80 10.58
CA VAL A 53 11.71 -16.84 10.27
C VAL A 53 12.24 -15.45 9.95
N LYS A 54 13.40 -15.04 10.51
CA LYS A 54 14.11 -13.83 10.07
C LYS A 54 14.59 -13.99 8.61
N GLY A 55 14.96 -15.19 8.19
CA GLY A 55 15.19 -15.55 6.79
C GLY A 55 13.91 -15.53 5.94
N MET A 56 12.78 -15.97 6.51
CA MET A 56 11.47 -15.94 5.85
C MET A 56 10.92 -14.52 5.62
N LYS A 57 11.25 -13.54 6.46
CA LYS A 57 10.93 -12.12 6.21
C LYS A 57 11.59 -11.61 4.92
N LYS A 58 12.86 -11.94 4.69
CA LYS A 58 13.57 -11.61 3.42
C LYS A 58 13.00 -12.34 2.19
N LEU A 59 12.39 -13.52 2.37
CA LEU A 59 11.68 -14.27 1.32
C LEU A 59 10.27 -13.72 1.04
N SER A 60 9.61 -13.18 2.07
CA SER A 60 8.26 -12.61 2.04
C SER A 60 8.19 -11.27 1.31
N ASP A 61 9.23 -10.44 1.38
CA ASP A 61 9.22 -9.04 0.93
C ASP A 61 8.93 -8.85 -0.58
N ASN A 62 8.98 -9.92 -1.39
CA ASN A 62 8.66 -9.88 -2.82
C ASN A 62 7.53 -10.83 -3.26
N MET A 63 6.91 -11.57 -2.33
CA MET A 63 5.98 -12.65 -2.65
C MET A 63 4.80 -12.63 -1.66
N GLY A 64 3.82 -11.76 -1.92
CA GLY A 64 2.65 -11.60 -1.05
C GLY A 64 1.86 -12.89 -0.78
N GLU A 65 1.98 -13.89 -1.64
CA GLU A 65 1.42 -15.23 -1.42
C GLU A 65 2.20 -16.04 -0.36
N VAL A 66 3.53 -16.04 -0.44
CA VAL A 66 4.41 -16.66 0.57
C VAL A 66 4.22 -15.96 1.92
N GLN A 67 4.03 -14.64 1.91
CA GLN A 67 3.68 -13.87 3.10
C GLN A 67 2.34 -14.34 3.71
N ASN A 68 1.29 -14.48 2.91
CA ASN A 68 -0.02 -14.93 3.38
C ASN A 68 0.01 -16.38 3.90
N ILE A 69 0.74 -17.27 3.24
CA ILE A 69 0.95 -18.66 3.68
C ILE A 69 1.64 -18.68 5.05
N ILE A 70 2.72 -17.90 5.21
CA ILE A 70 3.46 -17.81 6.47
C ILE A 70 2.59 -17.21 7.58
N ILE A 71 1.86 -16.12 7.32
CA ILE A 71 0.99 -15.47 8.31
C ILE A 71 -0.15 -16.41 8.75
N ASN A 72 -0.81 -17.09 7.80
CA ASN A 72 -1.88 -18.03 8.11
C ASN A 72 -1.36 -19.25 8.90
N ALA A 73 -0.19 -19.76 8.54
CA ALA A 73 0.44 -20.86 9.27
C ALA A 73 0.89 -20.42 10.68
N LEU A 74 1.42 -19.22 10.86
CA LEU A 74 1.76 -18.66 12.18
C LEU A 74 0.50 -18.48 13.04
N GLY A 75 -0.60 -17.99 12.47
CA GLY A 75 -1.88 -17.89 13.18
C GLY A 75 -2.40 -19.27 13.62
N THR A 76 -2.33 -20.26 12.73
CA THR A 76 -2.78 -21.64 13.01
C THR A 76 -1.87 -22.38 14.00
N GLY A 77 -0.56 -22.16 13.93
CA GLY A 77 0.43 -22.85 14.77
C GLY A 77 0.66 -22.22 16.13
N LEU A 78 0.34 -20.94 16.34
CA LEU A 78 0.58 -20.23 17.60
C LEU A 78 -0.71 -19.88 18.36
N VAL A 79 -1.77 -19.47 17.67
CA VAL A 79 -2.99 -18.97 18.33
C VAL A 79 -3.95 -20.10 18.67
N ALA A 80 -4.20 -21.02 17.72
CA ALA A 80 -5.17 -22.10 17.91
C ALA A 80 -4.81 -23.12 19.02
N PRO A 81 -3.53 -23.47 19.28
CA PRO A 81 -3.15 -24.36 20.39
C PRO A 81 -3.43 -23.76 21.77
N ILE A 82 -3.34 -22.43 21.92
CA ILE A 82 -3.65 -21.73 23.18
C ILE A 82 -5.13 -21.93 23.52
N PHE A 83 -6.02 -21.73 22.54
CA PHE A 83 -7.46 -21.94 22.74
C PHE A 83 -7.84 -23.40 22.93
N ILE A 84 -7.13 -24.36 22.31
CA ILE A 84 -7.39 -25.79 22.52
C ILE A 84 -6.93 -26.26 23.89
N LYS A 85 -5.73 -25.85 24.32
CA LYS A 85 -5.19 -26.21 25.64
C LYS A 85 -5.99 -25.57 26.77
N TRP A 86 -6.57 -24.38 26.57
CA TRP A 86 -7.30 -23.63 27.60
C TRP A 86 -8.83 -23.58 27.41
N ASN A 87 -9.39 -24.37 26.49
CA ASN A 87 -10.84 -24.50 26.31
C ASN A 87 -11.55 -25.03 27.59
N PRO A 88 -12.40 -24.25 28.27
CA PRO A 88 -13.10 -24.70 29.48
C PRO A 88 -14.29 -25.63 29.18
N LEU A 89 -14.65 -25.85 27.90
CA LEU A 89 -15.83 -26.60 27.48
C LEU A 89 -15.52 -28.03 26.95
N SER A 90 -14.26 -28.44 26.84
CA SER A 90 -13.94 -29.79 26.34
C SER A 90 -13.94 -30.83 27.46
N LYS A 91 -14.65 -31.94 27.26
CA LYS A 91 -14.75 -33.06 28.22
C LYS A 91 -13.54 -34.02 28.21
N THR A 92 -12.54 -33.76 27.38
CA THR A 92 -11.31 -34.57 27.22
C THR A 92 -10.26 -34.24 28.28
N ASP A 93 -9.46 -35.25 28.66
CA ASP A 93 -8.34 -35.11 29.58
C ASP A 93 -7.24 -34.17 29.05
N GLU A 94 -6.51 -33.54 29.98
CA GLU A 94 -5.49 -32.52 29.67
C GLU A 94 -4.37 -33.05 28.76
N ASP A 95 -4.06 -34.35 28.85
CA ASP A 95 -3.02 -35.01 28.06
C ASP A 95 -3.46 -35.24 26.61
N THR A 96 -4.69 -35.72 26.37
CA THR A 96 -5.28 -35.82 25.00
C THR A 96 -5.45 -34.45 24.35
N ARG A 97 -5.78 -33.42 25.13
CA ARG A 97 -5.85 -32.04 24.66
C ARG A 97 -4.49 -31.48 24.29
N THR A 98 -3.46 -31.79 25.08
CA THR A 98 -2.08 -31.39 24.81
C THR A 98 -1.54 -32.11 23.59
N TYR A 99 -1.81 -33.41 23.43
CA TYR A 99 -1.51 -34.17 22.22
C TYR A 99 -2.13 -33.48 20.99
N SER A 100 -3.45 -33.27 21.00
CA SER A 100 -4.20 -32.64 19.91
C SER A 100 -3.75 -31.19 19.61
N ALA A 101 -3.37 -30.43 20.63
CA ALA A 101 -2.88 -29.06 20.48
C ALA A 101 -1.56 -29.01 19.69
N TRP A 102 -0.68 -30.00 19.85
CA TRP A 102 0.60 -30.08 19.12
C TRP A 102 0.46 -30.45 17.64
N ARG A 103 -0.69 -30.96 17.22
CA ARG A 103 -0.95 -31.25 15.80
C ARG A 103 -0.94 -29.99 14.94
N GLN A 104 -1.40 -28.86 15.51
CA GLN A 104 -1.52 -27.60 14.79
C GLN A 104 -0.17 -26.89 14.55
N PRO A 105 0.75 -26.79 15.53
CA PRO A 105 2.13 -26.34 15.30
C PRO A 105 2.86 -27.21 14.28
N VAL A 106 2.77 -28.54 14.38
CA VAL A 106 3.44 -29.47 13.46
C VAL A 106 2.86 -29.33 12.05
N SER A 107 1.54 -29.26 11.91
CA SER A 107 0.87 -28.99 10.63
C SER A 107 1.26 -27.64 10.04
N ALA A 108 1.36 -26.59 10.85
CA ALA A 108 1.76 -25.26 10.40
C ALA A 108 3.19 -25.24 9.86
N VAL A 109 4.14 -25.85 10.58
CA VAL A 109 5.54 -25.95 10.13
C VAL A 109 5.63 -26.76 8.84
N LEU A 110 4.92 -27.88 8.75
CA LEU A 110 4.90 -28.71 7.56
C LEU A 110 4.29 -28.01 6.35
N THR A 111 3.21 -27.27 6.58
CA THR A 111 2.53 -26.47 5.56
C THR A 111 3.45 -25.37 5.04
N VAL A 112 4.16 -24.66 5.91
CA VAL A 112 5.15 -23.67 5.49
C VAL A 112 6.27 -24.32 4.69
N LEU A 113 6.86 -25.42 5.17
CA LEU A 113 7.95 -26.10 4.46
C LEU A 113 7.54 -26.59 3.07
N THR A 114 6.37 -27.23 2.96
CA THR A 114 5.88 -27.80 1.70
C THR A 114 5.37 -26.73 0.74
N GLN A 115 4.52 -25.80 1.20
CA GLN A 115 3.95 -24.76 0.35
C GLN A 115 5.02 -23.72 -0.03
N VAL A 116 5.88 -23.27 0.87
CA VAL A 116 6.98 -22.34 0.50
C VAL A 116 8.01 -23.03 -0.41
N GLY A 117 8.33 -24.30 -0.11
CA GLY A 117 9.26 -25.11 -0.90
C GLY A 117 8.85 -25.27 -2.36
N ILE A 118 7.54 -25.28 -2.64
CA ILE A 118 7.00 -25.45 -4.00
C ILE A 118 6.64 -24.11 -4.64
N THR A 119 6.07 -23.16 -3.88
CA THR A 119 5.63 -21.86 -4.40
C THR A 119 6.81 -21.01 -4.90
N ILE A 120 7.98 -21.08 -4.26
CA ILE A 120 9.18 -20.34 -4.70
C ILE A 120 9.67 -20.77 -6.09
N PRO A 121 10.02 -22.05 -6.34
CA PRO A 121 10.50 -22.48 -7.65
C PRO A 121 9.43 -22.29 -8.73
N PHE A 122 8.16 -22.50 -8.38
CA PHE A 122 7.04 -22.30 -9.30
C PHE A 122 6.88 -20.83 -9.71
N ASN A 123 6.90 -19.90 -8.76
CA ASN A 123 6.84 -18.47 -9.07
C ASN A 123 8.05 -17.98 -9.87
N LYS A 124 9.25 -18.52 -9.60
CA LYS A 124 10.45 -18.28 -10.42
C LYS A 124 10.29 -18.82 -11.85
N MET A 125 9.61 -19.95 -12.04
CA MET A 125 9.31 -20.49 -13.36
C MET A 125 8.34 -19.59 -14.12
N ILE A 126 7.26 -19.12 -13.48
CA ILE A 126 6.32 -18.16 -14.08
C ILE A 126 7.05 -16.90 -14.51
N ASP A 127 7.87 -16.31 -13.63
CA ASP A 127 8.63 -15.10 -13.98
C ASP A 127 9.58 -15.36 -15.15
N ARG A 128 10.29 -16.49 -15.16
CA ARG A 128 11.19 -16.85 -16.27
C ARG A 128 10.42 -16.98 -17.59
N ARG A 129 9.24 -17.61 -17.58
CA ARG A 129 8.39 -17.78 -18.78
C ARG A 129 7.86 -16.43 -19.28
N ALA A 130 7.40 -15.57 -18.39
CA ALA A 130 6.97 -14.21 -18.71
C ALA A 130 8.10 -13.36 -19.32
N ASN A 131 9.31 -13.41 -18.74
CA ASN A 131 10.47 -12.68 -19.26
C ASN A 131 11.00 -13.22 -20.60
N LYS A 132 10.82 -14.52 -20.87
CA LYS A 132 11.22 -15.15 -22.13
C LYS A 132 10.20 -14.90 -23.26
N GLY A 133 8.97 -14.48 -22.94
CA GLY A 133 7.90 -14.34 -23.94
C GLY A 133 7.12 -15.61 -24.23
N VAL A 134 7.09 -16.58 -23.29
CA VAL A 134 6.31 -17.83 -23.45
C VAL A 134 4.81 -17.58 -23.36
N TYR A 135 4.41 -16.53 -22.62
CA TYR A 135 3.01 -16.15 -22.50
C TYR A 135 2.63 -15.10 -23.55
N ASP A 136 1.33 -15.03 -23.84
CA ASP A 136 0.74 -13.97 -24.63
C ASP A 136 0.91 -12.59 -23.95
N VAL A 137 0.64 -11.52 -24.71
CA VAL A 137 0.96 -10.14 -24.37
C VAL A 137 0.51 -9.72 -22.96
N GLU A 138 -0.63 -10.23 -22.49
CA GLU A 138 -1.18 -9.92 -21.16
C GLU A 138 -0.29 -10.32 -19.98
N TYR A 139 0.62 -11.28 -20.19
CA TYR A 139 1.56 -11.78 -19.17
C TYR A 139 3.02 -11.74 -19.66
N ASN A 140 3.30 -10.99 -20.73
CA ASN A 140 4.60 -10.96 -21.39
C ASN A 140 5.46 -9.77 -20.92
N LYS A 141 6.68 -10.04 -20.47
CA LYS A 141 7.63 -9.04 -19.96
C LYS A 141 8.76 -8.68 -20.95
N THR A 142 8.73 -9.12 -22.21
CA THR A 142 9.88 -8.92 -23.12
C THR A 142 10.28 -7.47 -23.35
N LEU A 143 9.35 -6.51 -23.19
CA LEU A 143 9.61 -5.08 -23.30
C LEU A 143 10.14 -4.42 -22.00
N PHE A 144 10.08 -5.11 -20.88
CA PHE A 144 10.49 -4.61 -19.56
C PHE A 144 10.96 -5.77 -18.68
N GLN A 145 11.97 -6.49 -19.16
CA GLN A 145 12.48 -7.68 -18.49
C GLN A 145 13.04 -7.33 -17.11
N ASP A 146 12.86 -8.25 -16.17
CA ASP A 146 13.31 -8.10 -14.80
C ASP A 146 14.85 -8.07 -14.74
N LYS A 147 15.41 -7.19 -13.90
CA LYS A 147 16.86 -7.07 -13.66
C LYS A 147 17.53 -8.42 -13.39
N ASP A 148 16.91 -9.23 -12.55
CA ASP A 148 17.43 -10.55 -12.15
C ASP A 148 17.44 -11.55 -13.30
N TYR A 149 16.49 -11.44 -14.23
CA TYR A 149 16.44 -12.28 -15.42
C TYR A 149 17.57 -11.91 -16.38
N ILE A 150 17.72 -10.61 -16.68
CA ILE A 150 18.80 -10.09 -17.53
C ILE A 150 20.17 -10.45 -16.95
N SER A 151 20.37 -10.25 -15.63
CA SER A 151 21.61 -10.60 -14.94
C SER A 151 21.97 -12.09 -15.10
N LYS A 152 20.98 -12.99 -15.00
CA LYS A 152 21.20 -14.43 -15.20
C LYS A 152 21.60 -14.79 -16.63
N ILE A 153 21.01 -14.15 -17.63
CA ILE A 153 21.39 -14.37 -19.04
C ILE A 153 22.81 -13.89 -19.29
N LEU A 154 23.13 -12.66 -18.87
CA LEU A 154 24.45 -12.08 -19.08
C LEU A 154 25.56 -12.86 -18.36
N LYS A 155 25.31 -13.37 -17.15
CA LYS A 155 26.26 -14.26 -16.45
C LYS A 155 26.52 -15.57 -17.18
N ARG A 156 25.54 -16.08 -17.93
CA ARG A 156 25.71 -17.29 -18.76
C ARG A 156 26.45 -17.00 -20.06
N GLN A 157 26.17 -15.84 -20.67
CA GLN A 157 26.83 -15.41 -21.90
C GLN A 157 28.29 -14.98 -21.66
N TYR A 158 28.58 -14.39 -20.50
CA TYR A 158 29.90 -13.89 -20.12
C TYR A 158 30.34 -14.50 -18.77
N PRO A 159 30.68 -15.80 -18.73
CA PRO A 159 30.98 -16.51 -17.48
C PRO A 159 32.21 -15.97 -16.73
N TYR A 160 33.15 -15.34 -17.44
CA TYR A 160 34.37 -14.76 -16.87
C TYR A 160 34.27 -13.25 -16.56
N ALA A 161 33.11 -12.62 -16.81
CA ALA A 161 32.95 -11.19 -16.55
C ALA A 161 32.84 -10.90 -15.05
N THR A 162 33.46 -9.80 -14.62
CA THR A 162 33.36 -9.35 -13.23
C THR A 162 31.94 -8.91 -12.87
N LYS A 163 31.59 -8.93 -11.59
CA LYS A 163 30.29 -8.46 -11.10
C LYS A 163 29.96 -7.03 -11.56
N ASN A 164 30.93 -6.11 -11.48
CA ASN A 164 30.75 -4.72 -11.91
C ASN A 164 30.48 -4.62 -13.42
N THR A 165 31.18 -5.42 -14.23
CA THR A 165 30.93 -5.50 -15.68
C THR A 165 29.51 -5.99 -15.97
N ILE A 166 29.06 -7.05 -15.30
CA ILE A 166 27.68 -7.55 -15.42
C ILE A 166 26.67 -6.48 -15.03
N ASP A 167 26.85 -5.81 -13.89
CA ASP A 167 25.92 -4.79 -13.41
C ASP A 167 25.80 -3.59 -14.38
N ASN A 168 26.91 -3.18 -14.98
CA ASN A 168 26.93 -2.14 -16.02
C ASN A 168 26.19 -2.59 -17.30
N MET A 169 26.40 -3.84 -17.74
CA MET A 169 25.69 -4.40 -18.90
C MET A 169 24.18 -4.51 -18.64
N VAL A 170 23.77 -4.93 -17.43
CA VAL A 170 22.37 -4.97 -17.01
C VAL A 170 21.76 -3.56 -17.06
N LYS A 171 22.45 -2.55 -16.54
CA LYS A 171 21.98 -1.15 -16.57
C LYS A 171 21.78 -0.67 -18.01
N LYS A 172 22.76 -0.90 -18.89
CA LYS A 172 22.67 -0.55 -20.31
C LYS A 172 21.49 -1.24 -21.00
N HIS A 173 21.30 -2.55 -20.76
CA HIS A 173 20.15 -3.31 -21.29
C HIS A 173 18.82 -2.73 -20.82
N MET A 174 18.72 -2.37 -19.53
CA MET A 174 17.53 -1.74 -18.96
C MET A 174 17.23 -0.35 -19.55
N GLU A 175 18.26 0.43 -19.87
CA GLU A 175 18.10 1.71 -20.55
C GLU A 175 17.67 1.53 -22.01
N THR A 176 18.26 0.56 -22.73
CA THR A 176 17.90 0.23 -24.11
C THR A 176 16.47 -0.28 -24.23
N GLN A 177 16.02 -1.21 -23.37
CA GLN A 177 14.62 -1.68 -23.40
C GLN A 177 13.64 -0.53 -23.14
N LYS A 178 13.96 0.37 -22.20
CA LYS A 178 13.12 1.54 -21.90
C LYS A 178 13.05 2.47 -23.10
N ALA A 179 14.18 2.82 -23.70
CA ALA A 179 14.22 3.69 -24.89
C ALA A 179 13.43 3.08 -26.07
N SER A 180 13.59 1.78 -26.30
CA SER A 180 12.87 1.04 -27.35
C SER A 180 11.36 1.07 -27.12
N LEU A 181 10.91 0.76 -25.90
CA LEU A 181 9.49 0.81 -25.52
C LEU A 181 8.90 2.21 -25.71
N LEU A 182 9.61 3.27 -25.28
CA LEU A 182 9.14 4.64 -25.45
C LEU A 182 9.02 5.04 -26.92
N ARG A 183 9.94 4.59 -27.77
CA ARG A 183 9.86 4.80 -29.22
C ARG A 183 8.62 4.11 -29.80
N MET A 184 8.36 2.86 -29.40
CA MET A 184 7.18 2.11 -29.86
C MET A 184 5.88 2.75 -29.39
N ILE A 185 5.82 3.20 -28.14
CA ILE A 185 4.65 3.89 -27.59
C ILE A 185 4.36 5.17 -28.37
N LYS A 186 5.38 5.98 -28.69
CA LYS A 186 5.20 7.23 -29.43
C LYS A 186 4.71 7.03 -30.86
N ALA A 187 5.08 5.90 -31.47
CA ALA A 187 4.69 5.52 -32.82
C ALA A 187 3.45 4.61 -32.85
N ASP A 188 2.77 4.41 -31.71
CA ASP A 188 1.58 3.59 -31.55
C ASP A 188 1.71 2.14 -32.06
N ASN A 189 2.92 1.60 -32.02
CA ASN A 189 3.26 0.27 -32.56
C ASN A 189 3.99 -0.59 -31.53
N VAL A 190 3.39 -0.73 -30.35
CA VAL A 190 3.93 -1.58 -29.27
C VAL A 190 3.89 -3.05 -29.70
N VAL A 191 5.07 -3.67 -29.78
CA VAL A 191 5.23 -5.06 -30.22
C VAL A 191 6.06 -5.82 -29.19
N PHE A 192 5.46 -6.85 -28.61
CA PHE A 192 6.15 -7.81 -27.76
C PHE A 192 6.82 -8.90 -28.61
N SER A 193 7.56 -9.79 -27.98
CA SER A 193 8.20 -10.92 -28.66
C SER A 193 7.76 -12.22 -28.00
N ASP A 194 7.54 -13.25 -28.81
CA ASP A 194 7.39 -14.60 -28.28
C ASP A 194 8.76 -15.20 -27.93
N ASP A 195 8.76 -16.45 -27.44
CA ASP A 195 9.98 -17.13 -27.02
C ASP A 195 10.89 -17.64 -28.16
N LYS A 196 10.44 -17.46 -29.42
CA LYS A 196 11.17 -17.71 -30.67
C LYS A 196 11.63 -16.41 -31.35
N GLY A 197 11.23 -15.24 -30.81
CA GLY A 197 11.55 -13.93 -31.38
C GLY A 197 10.54 -13.41 -32.41
N ASN A 198 9.40 -14.09 -32.61
CA ASN A 198 8.34 -13.60 -33.47
C ASN A 198 7.64 -12.39 -32.83
N SER A 199 7.13 -11.50 -33.68
CA SER A 199 6.42 -10.29 -33.24
C SER A 199 5.02 -10.60 -32.73
N LEU A 200 4.71 -10.11 -31.52
CA LEU A 200 3.39 -10.16 -30.90
C LEU A 200 2.87 -8.72 -30.73
N PRO A 201 2.13 -8.17 -31.71
CA PRO A 201 1.63 -6.80 -31.63
C PRO A 201 0.62 -6.65 -30.49
N PHE A 202 0.72 -5.55 -29.74
CA PHE A 202 -0.29 -5.20 -28.75
C PHE A 202 -1.52 -4.63 -29.45
N GLU A 203 -2.70 -5.16 -29.10
CA GLU A 203 -3.97 -4.77 -29.73
C GLU A 203 -4.21 -3.25 -29.62
N ASP A 204 -4.42 -2.57 -30.76
CA ASP A 204 -4.60 -1.11 -30.82
C ASP A 204 -5.71 -0.62 -29.88
N LYS A 205 -6.86 -1.30 -29.85
CA LYS A 205 -7.97 -0.95 -28.95
C LYS A 205 -7.56 -1.00 -27.48
N LYS A 206 -6.78 -2.01 -27.07
CA LYS A 206 -6.25 -2.13 -25.69
C LYS A 206 -5.18 -1.07 -25.41
N PHE A 207 -4.31 -0.78 -26.39
CA PHE A 207 -3.31 0.28 -26.30
C PHE A 207 -3.95 1.65 -26.10
N ARG A 208 -4.91 2.03 -26.95
CA ARG A 208 -5.65 3.28 -26.86
C ARG A 208 -6.40 3.41 -25.54
N LYS A 209 -7.07 2.34 -25.09
CA LYS A 209 -7.72 2.32 -23.77
C LYS A 209 -6.72 2.57 -22.63
N THR A 210 -5.53 1.98 -22.73
CA THR A 210 -4.44 2.21 -21.76
C THR A 210 -4.00 3.67 -21.77
N ALA A 211 -3.76 4.25 -22.94
CA ALA A 211 -3.37 5.65 -23.09
C ALA A 211 -4.43 6.62 -22.54
N LEU A 212 -5.72 6.39 -22.85
CA LEU A 212 -6.83 7.16 -22.31
C LEU A 212 -6.89 7.07 -20.79
N SER A 213 -6.72 5.87 -20.23
CA SER A 213 -6.72 5.68 -18.77
C SER A 213 -5.61 6.46 -18.07
N VAL A 214 -4.45 6.65 -18.72
CA VAL A 214 -3.34 7.44 -18.19
C VAL A 214 -3.73 8.92 -18.12
N ILE A 215 -4.34 9.46 -19.19
CA ILE A 215 -4.83 10.84 -19.20
C ILE A 215 -5.97 11.02 -18.19
N ASP A 216 -6.94 10.10 -18.14
CA ASP A 216 -8.07 10.17 -17.22
C ASP A 216 -7.63 10.14 -15.75
N ASN A 217 -6.64 9.30 -15.42
CA ASN A 217 -6.04 9.28 -14.08
C ASN A 217 -5.35 10.60 -13.75
N GLN A 218 -4.67 11.22 -14.70
CA GLN A 218 -4.05 12.52 -14.50
C GLN A 218 -5.09 13.64 -14.34
N ILE A 219 -6.18 13.63 -15.12
CA ILE A 219 -7.31 14.55 -14.95
C ILE A 219 -7.93 14.39 -13.57
N LYS A 220 -8.15 13.14 -13.14
CA LYS A 220 -8.68 12.84 -11.80
C LYS A 220 -7.76 13.41 -10.71
N TYR A 221 -6.46 13.17 -10.80
CA TYR A 221 -5.51 13.76 -9.86
C TYR A 221 -5.61 15.29 -9.77
N GLN A 222 -5.73 15.98 -10.91
CA GLN A 222 -5.91 17.43 -10.91
C GLN A 222 -7.25 17.87 -10.29
N ARG A 223 -8.34 17.12 -10.54
CA ARG A 223 -9.64 17.38 -9.89
C ARG A 223 -9.60 17.19 -8.38
N ASP A 224 -8.97 16.12 -7.91
CA ASP A 224 -8.80 15.85 -6.48
C ASP A 224 -7.98 16.99 -5.83
N GLU A 225 -6.98 17.55 -6.53
CA GLU A 225 -6.23 18.73 -6.07
C GLU A 225 -7.06 20.02 -6.06
N LEU A 226 -7.96 20.19 -7.04
CA LEU A 226 -8.91 21.32 -7.07
C LEU A 226 -9.90 21.25 -5.89
N GLU A 227 -10.44 20.07 -5.61
CA GLU A 227 -11.33 19.82 -4.48
C GLU A 227 -10.62 20.10 -3.16
N LYS A 228 -9.39 19.58 -2.96
CA LYS A 228 -8.58 19.92 -1.76
C LYS A 228 -8.29 21.41 -1.65
N CYS A 229 -8.11 22.11 -2.76
CA CYS A 229 -7.90 23.56 -2.74
C CYS A 229 -9.17 24.28 -2.23
N THR A 230 -10.32 23.92 -2.80
CA THR A 230 -11.62 24.55 -2.56
C THR A 230 -12.18 24.22 -1.18
N ASP A 231 -12.11 22.95 -0.78
CA ASP A 231 -12.82 22.45 0.41
C ASP A 231 -11.97 22.46 1.68
N ILE A 232 -10.63 22.50 1.52
CA ILE A 232 -9.71 22.42 2.66
C ILE A 232 -8.82 23.66 2.73
N THR A 233 -8.12 23.98 1.63
CA THR A 233 -7.05 24.99 1.66
C THR A 233 -7.61 26.40 1.83
N ILE A 234 -8.59 26.79 1.01
CA ILE A 234 -9.23 28.11 1.07
C ILE A 234 -9.96 28.31 2.40
N PRO A 235 -10.83 27.39 2.87
CA PRO A 235 -11.49 27.53 4.17
C PRO A 235 -10.51 27.65 5.33
N LYS A 236 -9.42 26.85 5.34
CA LYS A 236 -8.37 26.95 6.36
C LYS A 236 -7.68 28.32 6.34
N LYS A 237 -7.44 28.88 5.15
CA LYS A 237 -6.86 30.23 5.02
C LYS A 237 -7.81 31.31 5.51
N ILE A 238 -9.11 31.20 5.21
CA ILE A 238 -10.14 32.12 5.70
C ILE A 238 -10.22 32.09 7.23
N LEU A 239 -10.27 30.90 7.84
CA LEU A 239 -10.28 30.76 9.31
C LEU A 239 -9.04 31.38 9.96
N ARG A 240 -7.86 31.17 9.37
CA ARG A 240 -6.62 31.82 9.84
C ARG A 240 -6.62 33.32 9.68
N GLY A 241 -7.07 33.81 8.52
CA GLY A 241 -7.16 35.24 8.29
C GLY A 241 -8.11 35.90 9.28
N GLU A 242 -9.23 35.25 9.60
CA GLU A 242 -10.19 35.74 10.59
C GLU A 242 -9.57 35.77 11.99
N TYR A 243 -8.83 34.71 12.37
CA TYR A 243 -8.07 34.69 13.62
C TYR A 243 -7.07 35.85 13.70
N TYR A 244 -6.22 36.04 12.68
CA TYR A 244 -5.22 37.11 12.67
C TYR A 244 -5.84 38.50 12.68
N ARG A 245 -6.94 38.71 11.94
CA ARG A 245 -7.65 40.00 11.92
C ARG A 245 -8.19 40.37 13.30
N ASN A 246 -8.71 39.39 14.04
CA ASN A 246 -9.32 39.63 15.36
C ASN A 246 -8.28 39.62 16.50
N HIS A 247 -7.09 39.05 16.30
CA HIS A 247 -6.07 38.84 17.35
C HIS A 247 -4.67 39.28 16.91
N GLU A 248 -4.56 40.33 16.09
CA GLU A 248 -3.32 40.74 15.42
C GLU A 248 -2.15 40.95 16.39
N ALA A 249 -2.36 41.78 17.42
CA ALA A 249 -1.32 42.10 18.41
C ALA A 249 -0.86 40.86 19.20
N GLU A 250 -1.80 40.02 19.63
CA GLU A 250 -1.50 38.78 20.35
C GLU A 250 -0.74 37.79 19.45
N ALA A 251 -1.27 37.52 18.25
CA ALA A 251 -0.65 36.61 17.30
C ALA A 251 0.76 37.07 16.91
N ARG A 252 0.93 38.35 16.58
CA ARG A 252 2.24 38.94 16.23
C ARG A 252 3.24 38.77 17.36
N LYS A 253 2.84 39.07 18.60
CA LYS A 253 3.70 38.90 19.78
C LYS A 253 4.13 37.44 19.96
N ILE A 254 3.18 36.50 19.92
CA ILE A 254 3.44 35.06 20.10
C ILE A 254 4.42 34.56 19.03
N PHE A 255 4.14 34.82 17.76
CA PHE A 255 4.93 34.23 16.68
C PHE A 255 6.28 34.92 16.49
N ASN A 256 6.41 36.21 16.80
CA ASN A 256 7.72 36.87 16.88
C ASN A 256 8.58 36.29 17.99
N ASP A 257 8.03 36.08 19.19
CA ASP A 257 8.77 35.46 20.30
C ASP A 257 9.24 34.04 19.96
N ILE A 258 8.40 33.23 19.33
CA ILE A 258 8.80 31.90 18.85
C ILE A 258 9.93 32.02 17.81
N ASN A 259 9.82 32.96 16.86
CA ASN A 259 10.82 33.16 15.81
C ASN A 259 12.17 33.64 16.37
N GLU A 260 12.16 34.57 17.32
CA GLU A 260 13.38 35.05 17.99
C GLU A 260 14.08 33.93 18.76
N LYS A 261 13.32 33.15 19.54
CA LYS A 261 13.88 32.01 20.28
C LYS A 261 14.45 30.95 19.34
N LEU A 262 13.77 30.69 18.22
CA LEU A 262 14.25 29.75 17.20
C LEU A 262 15.56 30.22 16.57
N ASN A 263 15.70 31.52 16.29
CA ASN A 263 16.91 32.08 15.70
C ASN A 263 18.11 32.00 16.67
N LYS A 264 17.87 32.19 17.98
CA LYS A 264 18.90 32.18 19.03
C LYS A 264 19.31 30.80 19.53
N THR A 265 18.65 29.71 19.11
CA THR A 265 18.96 28.34 19.56
C THR A 265 19.59 27.49 18.47
N ASP A 266 20.54 26.64 18.85
CA ASP A 266 21.07 25.57 18.00
C ASP A 266 20.27 24.26 18.16
N ASN A 267 19.37 24.20 19.14
CA ASN A 267 18.53 23.04 19.41
C ASN A 267 17.05 23.34 19.10
N PRO A 268 16.58 23.19 17.86
CA PRO A 268 15.18 23.46 17.49
C PRO A 268 14.16 22.54 18.18
N GLN A 269 14.60 21.43 18.79
CA GLN A 269 13.72 20.58 19.58
C GLN A 269 13.29 21.27 20.89
N SER A 270 14.12 22.18 21.43
CA SER A 270 13.76 23.02 22.57
C SER A 270 12.56 23.91 22.24
N ILE A 271 12.49 24.46 21.01
CA ILE A 271 11.38 25.29 20.54
C ILE A 271 10.09 24.47 20.44
N LYS A 272 10.15 23.20 20.04
CA LYS A 272 8.98 22.33 20.08
C LYS A 272 8.46 22.10 21.51
N LYS A 273 9.36 22.02 22.51
CA LYS A 273 8.94 21.94 23.92
C LYS A 273 8.28 23.25 24.35
N TYR A 274 8.90 24.37 24.00
CA TYR A 274 8.37 25.71 24.28
C TYR A 274 6.97 25.93 23.68
N ILE A 275 6.74 25.56 22.41
CA ILE A 275 5.41 25.67 21.79
C ILE A 275 4.38 24.77 22.49
N LYS A 276 4.77 23.58 22.99
CA LYS A 276 3.87 22.73 23.78
C LYS A 276 3.49 23.37 25.12
N GLU A 277 4.40 24.13 25.74
CA GLU A 277 4.11 24.89 26.96
C GLU A 277 3.18 26.06 26.67
N LEU A 278 3.45 26.85 25.61
CA LEU A 278 2.53 27.90 25.15
C LEU A 278 1.12 27.36 24.92
N LYS A 279 1.01 26.19 24.29
CA LYS A 279 -0.27 25.51 24.06
C LYS A 279 -1.03 25.18 25.36
N LYS A 280 -0.33 24.96 26.49
CA LYS A 280 -0.95 24.79 27.82
C LYS A 280 -1.40 26.12 28.40
N THR A 281 -0.58 27.17 28.25
CA THR A 281 -0.89 28.54 28.70
C THR A 281 -2.15 29.07 28.01
N TYR A 282 -2.26 28.86 26.70
CA TYR A 282 -3.37 29.33 25.88
C TYR A 282 -4.54 28.32 25.80
N LYS A 283 -4.68 27.36 26.74
CA LYS A 283 -5.68 26.26 26.69
C LYS A 283 -7.13 26.68 26.40
N ASN A 284 -7.50 27.92 26.72
CA ASN A 284 -8.85 28.46 26.56
C ASN A 284 -8.98 29.47 25.39
N SER A 285 -7.92 29.64 24.59
CA SER A 285 -7.89 30.56 23.45
C SER A 285 -8.56 29.97 22.21
N ASP A 286 -8.61 30.76 21.12
CA ASP A 286 -9.18 30.35 19.83
C ASP A 286 -8.57 29.04 19.31
N ARG A 287 -9.42 28.16 18.77
CA ARG A 287 -9.02 26.85 18.23
C ARG A 287 -8.02 26.98 17.08
N GLU A 288 -8.05 28.07 16.33
CA GLU A 288 -7.13 28.29 15.21
C GLU A 288 -5.69 28.56 15.70
N LEU A 289 -5.50 29.21 16.85
CA LEU A 289 -4.17 29.34 17.46
C LEU A 289 -3.53 27.96 17.70
N PHE A 290 -4.32 27.01 18.18
CA PHE A 290 -3.89 25.62 18.38
C PHE A 290 -3.55 24.93 17.06
N ALA A 291 -4.34 25.16 16.01
CA ALA A 291 -4.08 24.63 14.68
C ALA A 291 -2.76 25.18 14.11
N ILE A 292 -2.47 26.48 14.33
CA ILE A 292 -1.20 27.10 13.92
C ILE A 292 -0.02 26.51 14.71
N PHE A 293 -0.14 26.33 16.03
CA PHE A 293 0.89 25.65 16.83
C PHE A 293 1.15 24.21 16.33
N ASN A 294 0.09 23.45 16.05
CA ASN A 294 0.24 22.09 15.54
C ASN A 294 0.96 22.08 14.17
N ASP A 295 0.65 23.02 13.28
CA ASP A 295 1.31 23.19 11.98
C ASP A 295 2.83 23.46 12.09
N ILE A 296 3.28 24.14 13.16
CA ILE A 296 4.71 24.36 13.46
C ILE A 296 5.32 23.09 14.07
N LEU A 297 4.65 22.48 15.05
CA LEU A 297 5.11 21.24 15.70
C LEU A 297 5.22 20.05 14.73
N ALA A 298 4.41 20.07 13.66
CA ALA A 298 4.43 19.07 12.60
C ALA A 298 5.68 19.13 11.73
N ARG A 299 6.46 20.23 11.75
CA ARG A 299 7.69 20.35 10.94
C ARG A 299 8.70 19.27 11.33
N ARG A 300 9.44 18.80 10.31
CA ARG A 300 10.44 17.73 10.39
C ARG A 300 11.67 18.15 9.60
N GLY A 301 12.82 17.62 9.97
CA GLY A 301 14.09 17.76 9.28
C GLY A 301 14.94 16.51 9.56
N ASN A 302 15.83 16.17 8.64
CA ASN A 302 16.71 15.00 8.81
C ASN A 302 17.84 15.32 9.80
N THR A 303 18.27 16.58 9.82
CA THR A 303 19.22 17.14 10.80
C THR A 303 18.57 18.22 11.66
N PRO A 304 19.19 18.62 12.79
CA PRO A 304 18.76 19.80 13.55
C PRO A 304 18.73 21.06 12.68
N ALA A 305 19.72 21.27 11.81
CA ALA A 305 19.74 22.41 10.90
C ALA A 305 18.52 22.42 9.95
N ASP A 306 18.20 21.28 9.33
CA ASP A 306 17.02 21.16 8.45
C ASP A 306 15.72 21.43 9.20
N LEU A 307 15.61 20.96 10.44
CA LEU A 307 14.42 21.19 11.26
C LEU A 307 14.28 22.68 11.60
N LYS A 308 15.40 23.36 11.92
CA LYS A 308 15.42 24.80 12.18
C LYS A 308 14.94 25.57 10.96
N ILE A 309 15.49 25.29 9.77
CA ILE A 309 15.07 25.91 8.50
C ILE A 309 13.58 25.67 8.25
N ALA A 310 13.10 24.43 8.34
CA ALA A 310 11.69 24.11 8.11
C ALA A 310 10.73 24.82 9.09
N MET A 311 11.16 25.07 10.32
CA MET A 311 10.40 25.85 11.30
C MET A 311 10.45 27.35 11.01
N GLN A 312 11.62 27.87 10.63
CA GLN A 312 11.81 29.28 10.23
C GLN A 312 10.94 29.62 9.02
N ASP A 313 10.95 28.79 7.97
CA ASP A 313 10.11 28.98 6.77
C ASP A 313 8.62 29.04 7.14
N LYS A 314 8.20 28.17 8.08
CA LYS A 314 6.80 28.14 8.52
C LYS A 314 6.43 29.40 9.31
N LEU A 315 7.32 29.87 10.19
CA LEU A 315 7.10 31.10 10.95
C LEU A 315 7.12 32.33 10.06
N ALA A 316 8.04 32.41 9.11
CA ALA A 316 8.07 33.47 8.10
C ALA A 316 6.77 33.52 7.31
N GLY A 317 6.23 32.36 6.90
CA GLY A 317 4.92 32.27 6.26
C GLY A 317 3.77 32.75 7.16
N ILE A 318 3.78 32.39 8.45
CA ILE A 318 2.77 32.85 9.42
C ILE A 318 2.83 34.37 9.58
N LEU A 319 4.00 34.95 9.79
CA LEU A 319 4.18 36.39 9.98
C LEU A 319 3.77 37.18 8.74
N ARG A 320 4.08 36.66 7.54
CA ARG A 320 3.62 37.23 6.28
C ARG A 320 2.09 37.17 6.16
N ASP A 321 1.49 36.03 6.49
CA ASP A 321 0.05 35.84 6.42
C ASP A 321 -0.69 36.74 7.44
N ILE A 322 -0.10 37.02 8.62
CA ILE A 322 -0.61 38.02 9.57
C ILE A 322 -0.68 39.38 8.88
N ASN A 323 0.45 39.88 8.35
CA ASN A 323 0.48 41.18 7.67
C ASN A 323 -0.51 41.28 6.51
N LEU A 324 -0.68 40.19 5.77
CA LEU A 324 -1.58 40.12 4.63
C LEU A 324 -3.05 40.18 5.06
N TYR A 325 -3.45 39.37 6.04
CA TYR A 325 -4.86 39.20 6.38
C TYR A 325 -5.40 40.25 7.35
N THR A 326 -4.53 40.96 8.07
CA THR A 326 -4.94 42.02 8.99
C THR A 326 -5.34 43.32 8.26
N GLY A 327 -4.99 43.44 6.98
CA GLY A 327 -5.40 44.57 6.14
C GLY A 327 -6.88 44.55 5.72
N PHE A 328 -7.58 43.41 5.87
CA PHE A 328 -9.00 43.30 5.51
C PHE A 328 -9.88 43.88 6.63
N LYS A 329 -10.87 44.70 6.27
CA LYS A 329 -11.74 45.40 7.24
C LYS A 329 -12.89 44.52 7.70
N SER A 330 -13.45 43.70 6.81
CA SER A 330 -14.59 42.81 7.13
C SER A 330 -14.27 41.33 6.87
N LYS A 331 -15.13 40.44 7.38
CA LYS A 331 -15.01 39.00 7.13
C LYS A 331 -15.27 38.70 5.66
N GLU A 332 -16.24 39.38 5.08
CA GLU A 332 -16.64 39.28 3.68
C GLU A 332 -15.50 39.73 2.76
N GLU A 333 -14.83 40.84 3.12
CA GLU A 333 -13.66 41.35 2.38
C GLU A 333 -12.49 40.34 2.43
N LEU A 334 -12.23 39.73 3.60
CA LEU A 334 -11.23 38.69 3.75
C LEU A 334 -11.55 37.45 2.89
N VAL A 335 -12.79 36.97 2.92
CA VAL A 335 -13.22 35.80 2.13
C VAL A 335 -12.99 36.07 0.65
N ALA A 336 -13.50 37.18 0.13
CA ALA A 336 -13.33 37.55 -1.27
C ALA A 336 -11.86 37.74 -1.65
N GLY A 337 -11.06 38.35 -0.76
CA GLY A 337 -9.62 38.54 -0.94
C GLY A 337 -8.86 37.22 -1.04
N VAL A 338 -9.11 36.29 -0.10
CA VAL A 338 -8.48 34.96 -0.09
C VAL A 338 -8.89 34.16 -1.32
N GLU A 339 -10.18 34.13 -1.67
CA GLU A 339 -10.67 33.43 -2.87
C GLU A 339 -10.02 33.97 -4.14
N ASN A 340 -9.93 35.29 -4.30
CA ASN A 340 -9.29 35.90 -5.46
C ASN A 340 -7.78 35.61 -5.54
N MET A 341 -7.09 35.65 -4.39
CA MET A 341 -5.67 35.28 -4.33
C MET A 341 -5.44 33.82 -4.73
N GLU A 342 -6.21 32.89 -4.17
CA GLU A 342 -6.05 31.46 -4.48
C GLU A 342 -6.57 31.11 -5.88
N LYS A 343 -7.50 31.89 -6.45
CA LYS A 343 -7.99 31.72 -7.82
C LYS A 343 -6.85 31.72 -8.82
N ASN A 344 -5.99 32.74 -8.76
CA ASN A 344 -4.89 32.87 -9.71
C ASN A 344 -3.67 32.00 -9.35
N VAL A 345 -3.42 31.78 -8.06
CA VAL A 345 -2.23 31.05 -7.60
C VAL A 345 -2.42 29.53 -7.69
N ARG A 346 -3.64 29.02 -7.51
CA ARG A 346 -3.91 27.57 -7.41
C ARG A 346 -4.97 27.08 -8.36
N ILE A 347 -6.16 27.69 -8.36
CA ILE A 347 -7.32 27.18 -9.07
C ILE A 347 -7.08 27.23 -10.58
N LYS A 348 -6.78 28.41 -11.12
CA LYS A 348 -6.60 28.60 -12.56
C LYS A 348 -5.50 27.69 -13.15
N PRO A 349 -4.30 27.56 -12.56
CA PRO A 349 -3.32 26.58 -13.04
C PRO A 349 -3.81 25.13 -13.04
N ILE A 350 -4.67 24.74 -12.09
CA ILE A 350 -5.29 23.40 -12.05
C ILE A 350 -6.32 23.27 -13.18
N GLU A 351 -7.19 24.27 -13.37
CA GLU A 351 -8.20 24.29 -14.41
C GLU A 351 -7.60 24.27 -15.83
N ASP A 352 -6.57 25.08 -16.06
CA ASP A 352 -5.83 25.13 -17.32
C ASP A 352 -5.21 23.77 -17.65
N ALA A 353 -4.59 23.12 -16.65
CA ALA A 353 -4.04 21.77 -16.79
C ALA A 353 -5.14 20.73 -17.09
N ILE A 354 -6.29 20.79 -16.43
CA ILE A 354 -7.44 19.91 -16.71
C ILE A 354 -7.95 20.13 -18.14
N SER A 355 -8.04 21.38 -18.60
CA SER A 355 -8.49 21.73 -19.94
C SER A 355 -7.55 21.16 -21.00
N GLY A 356 -6.24 21.39 -20.86
CA GLY A 356 -5.23 20.85 -21.75
C GLY A 356 -5.23 19.31 -21.80
N LEU A 357 -5.38 18.65 -20.65
CA LEU A 357 -5.50 17.19 -20.61
C LEU A 357 -6.78 16.67 -21.28
N LYS A 358 -7.90 17.38 -21.19
CA LYS A 358 -9.14 17.02 -21.91
C LYS A 358 -8.95 17.12 -23.43
N GLU A 359 -8.23 18.11 -23.91
CA GLU A 359 -7.92 18.21 -25.34
C GLU A 359 -6.94 17.10 -25.77
N ALA A 360 -5.90 16.82 -24.98
CA ALA A 360 -5.01 15.69 -25.21
C ALA A 360 -5.78 14.35 -25.28
N ARG A 361 -6.77 14.16 -24.39
CA ARG A 361 -7.68 13.01 -24.40
C ARG A 361 -8.44 12.91 -25.73
N LYS A 362 -9.04 14.02 -26.19
CA LYS A 362 -9.76 14.06 -27.49
C LYS A 362 -8.84 13.74 -28.66
N LYS A 363 -7.59 14.22 -28.66
CA LYS A 363 -6.60 13.88 -29.70
C LYS A 363 -6.32 12.37 -29.75
N ILE A 364 -6.19 11.71 -28.58
CA ILE A 364 -6.06 10.24 -28.52
C ILE A 364 -7.31 9.54 -29.07
N GLU A 365 -8.52 10.02 -28.74
CA GLU A 365 -9.78 9.47 -29.27
C GLU A 365 -9.86 9.61 -30.80
N ASN A 366 -9.32 10.71 -31.33
CA ASN A 366 -9.22 10.98 -32.77
C ASN A 366 -8.01 10.30 -33.44
N LYS A 367 -7.41 9.30 -32.78
CA LYS A 367 -6.29 8.49 -33.30
C LYS A 367 -5.01 9.26 -33.63
N THR A 368 -4.81 10.45 -33.06
CA THR A 368 -3.50 11.14 -33.09
C THR A 368 -2.44 10.28 -32.40
N THR A 369 -1.20 10.31 -32.88
CA THR A 369 -0.13 9.48 -32.30
C THR A 369 0.20 9.93 -30.88
N ILE A 370 0.64 9.00 -30.02
CA ILE A 370 1.06 9.38 -28.67
C ILE A 370 2.26 10.35 -28.70
N GLY A 371 3.13 10.25 -29.70
CA GLY A 371 4.22 11.21 -29.93
C GLY A 371 3.71 12.64 -30.09
N GLU A 372 2.77 12.86 -31.02
CA GLU A 372 2.16 14.16 -31.28
C GLU A 372 1.36 14.70 -30.09
N VAL A 373 0.63 13.82 -29.38
CA VAL A 373 -0.10 14.22 -28.16
C VAL A 373 0.86 14.66 -27.06
N GLU A 374 2.01 13.98 -26.91
CA GLU A 374 3.05 14.38 -25.95
C GLU A 374 3.70 15.72 -26.35
N GLU A 375 3.88 15.99 -27.64
CA GLU A 375 4.35 17.29 -28.12
C GLU A 375 3.37 18.41 -27.85
N TYR A 376 2.07 18.18 -28.07
CA TYR A 376 1.02 19.11 -27.68
C TYR A 376 1.08 19.43 -26.17
N ILE A 377 1.25 18.42 -25.31
CA ILE A 377 1.39 18.64 -23.86
C ILE A 377 2.65 19.46 -23.55
N LYS A 378 3.77 19.22 -24.24
CA LYS A 378 4.98 20.04 -24.08
C LYS A 378 4.77 21.49 -24.50
N GLN A 379 4.01 21.73 -25.57
CA GLN A 379 3.66 23.08 -26.01
C GLN A 379 2.79 23.81 -24.98
N LEU A 380 1.84 23.12 -24.34
CA LEU A 380 1.05 23.67 -23.24
C LEU A 380 1.91 24.09 -22.04
N VAL A 381 2.91 23.27 -21.69
CA VAL A 381 3.86 23.57 -20.60
C VAL A 381 4.75 24.77 -20.97
N GLY A 382 5.18 24.85 -22.23
CA GLY A 382 6.10 25.88 -22.71
C GLY A 382 7.42 25.88 -21.94
N LYS A 383 7.89 27.08 -21.53
CA LYS A 383 9.11 27.26 -20.72
C LYS A 383 8.85 27.30 -19.22
N ASP A 384 7.60 27.14 -18.78
CA ASP A 384 7.26 27.23 -17.37
C ASP A 384 7.58 25.92 -16.65
N SER A 385 8.73 25.89 -15.98
CA SER A 385 9.16 24.75 -15.15
C SER A 385 8.27 24.51 -13.94
N LYS A 386 7.41 25.47 -13.56
CA LYS A 386 6.44 25.34 -12.47
C LYS A 386 5.05 24.92 -12.96
N HIS A 387 4.87 24.73 -14.26
CA HIS A 387 3.61 24.27 -14.81
C HIS A 387 3.22 22.90 -14.24
N ARG A 388 1.93 22.68 -13.97
CA ARG A 388 1.45 21.45 -13.31
C ARG A 388 1.66 20.17 -14.12
N LEU A 389 1.95 20.30 -15.41
CA LEU A 389 2.23 19.21 -16.33
C LEU A 389 3.72 19.12 -16.73
N ALA A 390 4.61 19.93 -16.14
CA ALA A 390 6.02 19.98 -16.53
C ALA A 390 6.73 18.61 -16.44
N ASP A 391 6.42 17.84 -15.39
CA ASP A 391 6.97 16.48 -15.20
C ASP A 391 6.15 15.38 -15.90
N PHE A 392 5.03 15.74 -16.53
CA PHE A 392 4.13 14.77 -17.14
C PHE A 392 4.61 14.35 -18.53
N LYS A 393 5.27 13.18 -18.60
CA LYS A 393 5.69 12.54 -19.85
C LYS A 393 4.74 11.41 -20.20
N LEU A 394 3.85 11.64 -21.18
CA LEU A 394 2.79 10.70 -21.55
C LEU A 394 3.33 9.31 -21.91
N SER A 395 4.36 9.23 -22.75
CA SER A 395 4.93 7.93 -23.14
C SER A 395 5.49 7.14 -21.95
N ASN A 396 6.10 7.84 -20.98
CA ASN A 396 6.62 7.21 -19.76
C ASN A 396 5.47 6.67 -18.89
N LYS A 397 4.38 7.44 -18.75
CA LYS A 397 3.23 7.03 -17.96
C LYS A 397 2.48 5.86 -18.59
N ILE A 398 2.43 5.79 -19.92
CA ILE A 398 1.91 4.62 -20.63
C ILE A 398 2.81 3.41 -20.43
N ALA A 399 4.14 3.57 -20.51
CA ALA A 399 5.08 2.47 -20.22
C ALA A 399 4.92 1.94 -18.79
N GLU A 400 4.79 2.82 -17.79
CA GLU A 400 4.50 2.46 -16.40
C GLU A 400 3.17 1.71 -16.26
N ALA A 401 2.13 2.13 -16.99
CA ALA A 401 0.83 1.48 -16.99
C ALA A 401 0.87 0.08 -17.60
N LEU A 402 1.58 -0.11 -18.71
CA LEU A 402 1.78 -1.41 -19.36
C LEU A 402 2.55 -2.38 -18.45
N ASP A 403 3.67 -1.93 -17.88
CA ASP A 403 4.47 -2.74 -16.93
C ASP A 403 3.63 -3.12 -15.71
N LYS A 404 2.88 -2.18 -15.14
CA LYS A 404 1.98 -2.44 -14.01
C LYS A 404 0.87 -3.42 -14.35
N MET A 405 0.25 -3.30 -15.52
CA MET A 405 -0.78 -4.22 -16.01
C MET A 405 -0.23 -5.64 -16.08
N VAL A 406 0.90 -5.84 -16.77
CA VAL A 406 1.53 -7.18 -16.90
C VAL A 406 1.96 -7.72 -15.54
N LYS A 407 2.56 -6.90 -14.67
CA LYS A 407 2.92 -7.32 -13.30
C LYS A 407 1.71 -7.75 -12.48
N ASN A 408 0.59 -7.01 -12.59
CA ASN A 408 -0.65 -7.36 -11.88
C ASN A 408 -1.26 -8.66 -12.43
N ASN A 409 -1.27 -8.84 -13.75
CA ASN A 409 -1.75 -10.06 -14.39
C ASN A 409 -0.91 -11.27 -13.97
N ILE A 410 0.42 -11.16 -14.01
CA ILE A 410 1.32 -12.22 -13.54
C ILE A 410 1.12 -12.49 -12.05
N LYS A 411 0.92 -11.46 -11.23
CA LYS A 411 0.64 -11.64 -9.80
C LYS A 411 -0.68 -12.40 -9.59
N ALA A 412 -1.73 -12.04 -10.31
CA ALA A 412 -3.01 -12.76 -10.25
C ALA A 412 -2.85 -14.21 -10.74
N HIS A 413 -2.09 -14.43 -11.82
CA HIS A 413 -1.80 -15.78 -12.32
C HIS A 413 -1.05 -16.61 -11.28
N LYS A 414 -0.01 -16.07 -10.65
CA LYS A 414 0.70 -16.72 -9.53
C LYS A 414 -0.24 -17.10 -8.39
N GLN A 415 -1.15 -16.19 -7.99
CA GLN A 415 -2.13 -16.46 -6.94
C GLN A 415 -3.09 -17.61 -7.31
N ILE A 416 -3.63 -17.61 -8.52
CA ILE A 416 -4.57 -18.66 -8.98
C ILE A 416 -3.85 -20.01 -9.07
N THR A 417 -2.69 -20.03 -9.73
CA THR A 417 -1.90 -21.25 -9.89
C THR A 417 -1.35 -21.78 -8.57
N GLY A 418 -0.94 -20.91 -7.65
CA GLY A 418 -0.52 -21.27 -6.30
C GLY A 418 -1.64 -21.91 -5.49
N LEU A 419 -2.89 -21.46 -5.66
CA LEU A 419 -4.08 -22.10 -5.09
C LEU A 419 -4.28 -23.51 -5.67
N ILE A 420 -4.17 -23.69 -6.99
CA ILE A 420 -4.27 -25.02 -7.63
C ILE A 420 -3.17 -25.96 -7.11
N VAL A 421 -1.93 -25.50 -7.07
CA VAL A 421 -0.79 -26.27 -6.54
C VAL A 421 -1.02 -26.63 -5.07
N SER A 422 -1.55 -25.70 -4.27
CA SER A 422 -1.88 -25.96 -2.86
C SER A 422 -2.94 -27.06 -2.72
N PHE A 423 -3.99 -27.06 -3.56
CA PHE A 423 -4.99 -28.12 -3.59
C PHE A 423 -4.39 -29.48 -3.97
N LEU A 424 -3.55 -29.53 -5.01
CA LEU A 424 -2.87 -30.76 -5.44
C LEU A 424 -1.91 -31.31 -4.37
N MET A 425 -1.35 -30.43 -3.52
CA MET A 425 -0.45 -30.81 -2.45
C MET A 425 -1.17 -31.30 -1.18
N LEU A 426 -2.49 -31.14 -1.06
CA LEU A 426 -3.24 -31.58 0.12
C LEU A 426 -3.00 -33.06 0.47
N PRO A 427 -3.10 -34.04 -0.46
CA PRO A 427 -2.85 -35.45 -0.14
C PRO A 427 -1.43 -35.71 0.37
N VAL A 428 -0.44 -35.03 -0.23
CA VAL A 428 0.97 -35.16 0.16
C VAL A 428 1.20 -34.56 1.55
N THR A 429 0.67 -33.36 1.82
CA THR A 429 0.80 -32.71 3.13
C THR A 429 0.08 -33.47 4.24
N CYS A 430 -1.10 -34.02 3.98
CA CYS A 430 -1.83 -34.87 4.93
C CYS A 430 -1.07 -36.18 5.24
N THR A 431 -0.53 -36.83 4.22
CA THR A 431 0.28 -38.06 4.38
C THR A 431 1.55 -37.77 5.19
N LEU A 432 2.23 -36.67 4.87
CA LEU A 432 3.45 -36.27 5.55
C LEU A 432 3.16 -35.83 6.99
N LEU A 433 2.00 -35.22 7.28
CA LEU A 433 1.57 -34.89 8.63
C LEU A 433 1.31 -36.15 9.45
N ASN A 434 0.54 -37.10 8.90
CA ASN A 434 0.25 -38.38 9.56
C ASN A 434 1.51 -39.22 9.81
N TRP A 435 2.55 -39.05 8.99
CA TRP A 435 3.84 -39.71 9.18
C TRP A 435 4.76 -38.98 10.18
N SER A 436 4.83 -37.66 10.13
CA SER A 436 5.76 -36.85 10.94
C SER A 436 5.25 -36.60 12.35
N TYR A 437 3.94 -36.47 12.53
CA TYR A 437 3.33 -36.11 13.81
C TYR A 437 3.50 -37.18 14.91
N PRO A 438 3.24 -38.49 14.67
CA PRO A 438 3.50 -39.51 15.68
C PRO A 438 4.96 -39.53 16.13
N ARG A 439 5.91 -39.48 15.18
CA ARG A 439 7.35 -39.47 15.48
C ARG A 439 7.80 -38.24 16.26
N PHE A 440 7.22 -37.07 15.97
CA PHE A 440 7.47 -35.87 16.75
C PHE A 440 6.94 -36.02 18.18
N MET A 441 5.73 -36.56 18.35
CA MET A 441 5.15 -36.79 19.67
C MET A 441 5.94 -37.83 20.46
N ASP A 442 6.43 -38.90 19.82
CA ASP A 442 7.31 -39.90 20.45
C ASP A 442 8.64 -39.31 20.93
N ALA A 443 9.23 -38.40 20.15
CA ALA A 443 10.53 -37.81 20.46
C ALA A 443 10.46 -36.68 21.52
N VAL A 444 9.43 -35.83 21.46
CA VAL A 444 9.35 -34.61 22.30
C VAL A 444 8.44 -34.82 23.52
N PHE A 445 7.45 -35.71 23.42
CA PHE A 445 6.52 -36.01 24.50
C PHE A 445 6.25 -37.52 24.62
N PRO A 446 7.27 -38.36 24.88
CA PRO A 446 7.13 -39.83 24.92
C PRO A 446 6.07 -40.30 25.92
N ASN A 447 5.92 -39.59 27.04
CA ASN A 447 4.93 -39.89 28.08
C ASN A 447 3.48 -39.54 27.68
N LEU A 448 3.28 -38.65 26.70
CA LEU A 448 1.97 -38.35 26.12
C LEU A 448 1.66 -39.28 24.94
N SER A 449 2.68 -39.63 24.14
CA SER A 449 2.51 -40.49 22.97
C SER A 449 2.20 -41.96 23.32
N ASN A 450 2.79 -42.48 24.41
CA ASN A 450 2.60 -43.87 24.85
C ASN A 450 1.34 -44.11 25.71
N LYS A 451 0.60 -43.07 26.09
CA LYS A 451 -0.72 -43.26 26.71
C LYS A 451 -1.68 -43.69 25.61
N LYS A 452 -2.31 -44.86 25.76
CA LYS A 452 -3.43 -45.28 24.90
C LYS A 452 -4.52 -44.21 24.98
N HIS A 453 -4.54 -43.27 24.05
CA HIS A 453 -5.68 -42.39 23.87
C HIS A 453 -6.86 -43.29 23.48
N PRO A 454 -7.95 -43.35 24.28
CA PRO A 454 -9.10 -44.14 23.89
C PRO A 454 -9.62 -43.57 22.58
N ASN A 455 -9.62 -44.38 21.52
CA ASN A 455 -10.29 -44.05 20.27
C ASN A 455 -11.80 -43.99 20.58
N GLU A 456 -12.31 -42.83 20.99
CA GLU A 456 -13.75 -42.64 21.24
C GLU A 456 -14.57 -43.02 20.01
N ILE A 457 -14.05 -42.83 18.80
CA ILE A 457 -14.69 -43.26 17.55
C ILE A 457 -14.81 -44.78 17.48
N LYS A 458 -13.77 -45.53 17.88
CA LYS A 458 -13.80 -47.00 17.89
C LYS A 458 -14.74 -47.51 18.99
N ASN A 459 -14.73 -46.90 20.17
CA ASN A 459 -15.64 -47.23 21.26
C ASN A 459 -17.11 -46.88 20.96
N LEU A 460 -17.38 -45.83 20.16
CA LEU A 460 -18.72 -45.47 19.71
C LEU A 460 -19.22 -46.39 18.60
N VAL A 461 -18.35 -46.79 17.67
CA VAL A 461 -18.65 -47.79 16.64
C VAL A 461 -18.90 -49.17 17.28
N ASP A 462 -18.07 -49.57 18.25
CA ASP A 462 -18.24 -50.84 18.97
C ASP A 462 -19.51 -50.82 19.84
N LYS A 463 -19.86 -49.69 20.49
CA LYS A 463 -21.14 -49.55 21.20
C LYS A 463 -22.36 -49.54 20.29
N ALA A 464 -22.25 -49.00 19.08
CA ALA A 464 -23.31 -49.04 18.09
C ALA A 464 -23.53 -50.48 17.59
N ASN A 465 -22.44 -51.20 17.31
CA ASN A 465 -22.48 -52.58 16.84
C ASN A 465 -22.93 -53.58 17.93
N HIS A 466 -22.74 -53.29 19.21
CA HIS A 466 -23.22 -54.13 20.31
C HIS A 466 -24.69 -53.91 20.72
N LYS A 467 -25.38 -52.89 20.17
CA LYS A 467 -26.81 -52.67 20.45
C LYS A 467 -27.76 -53.48 19.56
N GLU A 468 -27.27 -54.15 18.52
CA GLU A 468 -28.10 -54.94 17.60
C GLU A 468 -28.24 -56.44 17.97
N VAL A 469 -27.75 -56.90 19.13
CA VAL A 469 -27.77 -58.34 19.48
C VAL A 469 -28.63 -58.67 20.72
N ASN A 470 -29.45 -57.75 21.23
CA ASN A 470 -30.51 -58.11 22.19
C ASN A 470 -31.79 -57.33 21.85
N ALA A 471 -32.50 -57.82 20.84
CA ALA A 471 -33.94 -57.61 20.64
C ALA A 471 -34.62 -58.97 20.74
#